data_AF-A0A397JVP7-F1
#
_entry.id   AF-A0A397JVP7-F1
#
_cell.length_a   1.000
_cell.length_b   1.000
_cell.length_c   1.000
_cell.angle_alpha   90.00
_cell.angle_beta   90.00
_cell.angle_gamma   90.00
#
_symmetry.space_group_name_H-M   'P 1'
#
loop_
_entity.id
_entity.type
_entity.pdbx_description
1 polymer ?
#
loop_
_entity_poly.entity_id
_entity_poly.type
_entity_poly.pdbx_seq_one_letter_code
_entity_poly.pdbx_strand_id
1 'polypeptide(L)'
;MSENSFTYLEGEIKVFKTSRKNIQVKIEGLNEDIARVFLVNEVGEPIKDIPDNVEFRNVMTNKKLTLTPVNDRNSYLVTWIYTYELLEGENAIFRLELQREQKKVFGLALYLKK
;
A
#
# COMPACT_ATOMS: atom_id res chain seq x y z
N MET A 1 -18.18 -10.62 -9.09
CA MET A 1 -17.09 -9.64 -9.29
C MET A 1 -15.79 -10.40 -9.02
N SER A 2 -14.86 -10.40 -9.95
CA SER A 2 -13.62 -11.19 -9.86
C SER A 2 -12.72 -10.63 -8.75
N GLU A 3 -12.45 -11.45 -7.73
CA GLU A 3 -11.42 -11.20 -6.72
C GLU A 3 -10.05 -11.23 -7.41
N ASN A 4 -9.49 -10.05 -7.67
CA ASN A 4 -8.10 -9.97 -8.13
C ASN A 4 -7.20 -10.23 -6.92
N SER A 5 -6.84 -11.50 -6.70
CA SER A 5 -5.79 -11.89 -5.75
C SER A 5 -4.44 -11.42 -6.31
N PHE A 6 -3.76 -10.49 -5.64
CA PHE A 6 -2.46 -9.98 -6.06
C PHE A 6 -1.38 -10.41 -5.07
N THR A 7 -0.39 -11.17 -5.54
CA THR A 7 0.86 -11.36 -4.81
C THR A 7 1.72 -10.10 -5.01
N TYR A 8 2.35 -9.61 -3.94
CA TYR A 8 3.38 -8.59 -4.03
C TYR A 8 4.73 -9.27 -3.86
N LEU A 9 5.56 -9.23 -4.91
CA LEU A 9 6.97 -9.62 -4.80
C LEU A 9 7.76 -8.44 -4.21
N GLU A 10 8.81 -8.73 -3.44
CA GLU A 10 9.73 -7.70 -2.96
C GLU A 10 10.28 -6.89 -4.14
N GLY A 11 10.22 -5.56 -4.04
CA GLY A 11 10.62 -4.65 -5.12
C GLY A 11 9.61 -4.49 -6.27
N GLU A 12 8.49 -5.22 -6.27
CA GLU A 12 7.41 -5.01 -7.23
C GLU A 12 6.65 -3.72 -6.90
N ILE A 13 6.57 -2.80 -7.86
CA ILE A 13 5.85 -1.54 -7.73
C ILE A 13 4.54 -1.62 -8.51
N LYS A 14 3.41 -1.51 -7.83
CA LYS A 14 2.09 -1.39 -8.45
C LYS A 14 1.57 0.04 -8.33
N VAL A 15 0.96 0.52 -9.42
CA VAL A 15 0.37 1.87 -9.49
C VAL A 15 -1.14 1.76 -9.52
N PHE A 16 -1.81 2.45 -8.61
CA PHE A 16 -3.25 2.51 -8.49
C PHE A 16 -3.73 3.94 -8.72
N LYS A 17 -4.73 4.09 -9.58
CA LYS A 17 -5.43 5.37 -9.74
C LYS A 17 -6.33 5.59 -8.52
N THR A 18 -6.40 6.82 -8.04
CA THR A 18 -7.40 7.22 -7.04
C THR A 18 -8.59 7.85 -7.75
N SER A 19 -9.69 8.10 -7.04
CA SER A 19 -10.80 8.90 -7.60
C SER A 19 -10.40 10.36 -7.89
N ARG A 20 -9.26 10.80 -7.33
CA ARG A 20 -8.66 12.11 -7.57
C ARG A 20 -7.59 12.01 -8.66
N LYS A 21 -7.81 12.66 -9.81
CA LYS A 21 -6.94 12.52 -10.99
C LYS A 21 -5.46 12.79 -10.70
N ASN A 22 -5.17 13.84 -9.93
CA ASN A 22 -3.80 14.28 -9.65
C ASN A 22 -3.07 13.50 -8.56
N ILE A 23 -3.69 12.44 -8.00
CA ILE A 23 -3.06 11.56 -7.02
C ILE A 23 -3.18 10.12 -7.50
N GLN A 24 -2.02 9.46 -7.58
CA GLN A 24 -1.90 8.02 -7.76
C GLN A 24 -1.17 7.43 -6.56
N VAL A 25 -1.50 6.20 -6.23
CA VAL A 25 -0.89 5.45 -5.13
C VAL A 25 0.06 4.43 -5.72
N LYS A 26 1.33 4.49 -5.32
CA LYS A 26 2.31 3.45 -5.63
C LYS A 26 2.57 2.61 -4.39
N ILE A 27 2.54 1.29 -4.55
CA ILE A 27 2.75 0.32 -3.48
C ILE A 27 3.93 -0.56 -3.86
N GLU A 28 4.86 -0.73 -2.94
CA GLU A 28 6.03 -1.57 -3.09
C GLU A 28 6.19 -2.47 -1.87
N GLY A 29 6.33 -3.78 -2.12
CA GLY A 29 6.64 -4.73 -1.07
C GLY A 29 8.06 -4.54 -0.57
N LEU A 30 8.22 -4.31 0.74
CA LEU A 30 9.54 -4.27 1.38
C LEU A 30 9.95 -5.66 1.88
N ASN A 31 8.99 -6.44 2.38
CA ASN A 31 9.17 -7.84 2.75
C ASN A 31 7.80 -8.55 2.79
N GLU A 32 7.77 -9.77 3.34
CA GLU A 32 6.56 -10.58 3.39
C GLU A 32 5.40 -9.95 4.17
N ASP A 33 5.67 -9.08 5.14
CA ASP A 33 4.67 -8.49 6.03
C ASP A 33 4.41 -7.01 5.77
N ILE A 34 5.40 -6.28 5.25
CA ILE A 34 5.42 -4.82 5.18
C ILE A 34 5.50 -4.36 3.73
N ALA A 35 4.68 -3.36 3.41
CA ALA A 35 4.75 -2.59 2.18
C ALA A 35 5.03 -1.12 2.49
N ARG A 36 5.69 -0.44 1.55
CA ARG A 36 5.68 1.02 1.49
C ARG A 36 4.66 1.50 0.47
N VAL A 37 3.92 2.53 0.86
CA VAL A 37 2.96 3.23 0.01
C VAL A 37 3.43 4.67 -0.14
N PHE A 38 3.48 5.18 -1.37
CA PHE A 38 3.86 6.57 -1.62
C PHE A 38 3.00 7.18 -2.71
N LEU A 39 2.77 8.48 -2.62
CA LEU A 39 1.89 9.20 -3.53
C LEU A 39 2.68 9.80 -4.69
N VAL A 40 2.13 9.69 -5.89
CA VAL A 40 2.69 10.30 -7.09
C VAL A 40 1.63 11.07 -7.87
N ASN A 41 2.07 12.04 -8.68
CA ASN A 41 1.21 12.81 -9.56
C ASN A 41 0.85 12.01 -10.84
N GLU A 42 0.12 12.63 -11.77
CA GLU A 42 -0.34 11.99 -13.02
C GLU A 42 0.79 11.51 -13.93
N VAL A 43 1.94 12.20 -13.89
CA VAL A 43 3.15 11.86 -14.65
C VAL A 43 4.06 10.88 -13.90
N GLY A 44 3.65 10.44 -12.71
CA GLY A 44 4.33 9.40 -11.93
C GLY A 44 5.46 9.90 -11.01
N GLU A 45 5.62 11.21 -10.88
CA GLU A 45 6.60 11.86 -9.99
C GLU A 45 6.12 11.89 -8.53
N PRO A 46 7.02 11.74 -7.55
CA PRO A 46 6.66 11.82 -6.14
C PRO A 46 6.02 13.15 -5.75
N ILE A 47 4.88 13.10 -5.07
CA ILE A 47 4.29 14.27 -4.41
C ILE A 47 5.11 14.53 -3.15
N LYS A 48 5.86 15.64 -3.12
CA LYS A 48 6.73 16.00 -1.98
C LYS A 48 5.91 16.54 -0.81
N ASP A 49 4.95 17.42 -1.12
CA ASP A 49 4.07 18.06 -0.16
C ASP A 49 2.67 17.46 -0.29
N ILE A 50 2.34 16.55 0.63
CA ILE A 50 1.00 15.96 0.68
C ILE A 50 0.04 17.03 1.21
N PRO A 51 -1.07 17.33 0.51
CA PRO A 51 -2.03 18.34 0.97
C PRO A 51 -2.54 18.03 2.40
N ASP A 52 -2.76 19.06 3.22
CA ASP A 52 -3.16 18.91 4.63
C ASP A 52 -4.48 18.13 4.82
N ASN A 53 -5.37 18.20 3.84
CA ASN A 53 -6.64 17.49 3.84
C ASN A 53 -6.51 16.02 3.39
N VAL A 54 -5.33 15.55 3.03
CA VAL A 54 -5.09 14.17 2.60
C VAL A 54 -4.46 13.37 3.74
N GLU A 55 -5.10 12.27 4.11
CA GLU A 55 -4.57 11.38 5.14
C GLU A 55 -4.68 9.91 4.77
N PHE A 56 -3.72 9.11 5.19
CA PHE A 56 -3.76 7.66 5.06
C PHE A 56 -4.06 7.05 6.42
N ARG A 57 -5.05 6.19 6.50
CA ARG A 57 -5.61 5.70 7.77
C ARG A 57 -5.76 4.18 7.75
N ASN A 58 -5.44 3.54 8.87
CA ASN A 58 -5.79 2.14 9.10
C ASN A 58 -7.27 2.07 9.52
N VAL A 59 -8.10 1.37 8.74
CA VAL A 59 -9.56 1.32 8.95
C VAL A 59 -9.92 0.61 10.25
N MET A 60 -9.19 -0.45 10.62
CA MET A 60 -9.50 -1.26 11.79
C MET A 60 -9.21 -0.52 13.11
N THR A 61 -8.10 0.22 13.15
CA THR A 61 -7.66 0.94 14.35
C THR A 61 -8.09 2.41 14.36
N ASN A 62 -8.62 2.91 13.24
CA ASN A 62 -8.92 4.32 12.99
C ASN A 62 -7.72 5.25 13.22
N LYS A 63 -6.48 4.72 13.13
CA LYS A 63 -5.26 5.50 13.33
C LYS A 63 -4.74 6.03 12.00
N LYS A 64 -4.42 7.33 11.98
CA LYS A 64 -3.67 7.97 10.90
C LYS A 64 -2.25 7.42 10.86
N LEU A 65 -1.76 7.14 9.66
CA LEU A 65 -0.38 6.73 9.43
C LEU A 65 0.52 7.97 9.36
N THR A 66 1.70 7.85 9.94
CA THR A 66 2.74 8.87 9.87
C THR A 66 3.58 8.66 8.62
N LEU A 67 3.93 9.75 7.94
CA LEU A 67 4.91 9.70 6.87
C LEU A 67 6.28 9.34 7.44
N THR A 68 6.90 8.35 6.82
CA THR A 68 8.23 7.86 7.17
C THR A 68 9.13 7.95 5.95
N PRO A 69 10.32 8.58 6.04
CA PRO A 69 11.26 8.60 4.93
C PRO A 69 11.89 7.21 4.74
N VAL A 70 11.78 6.67 3.52
CA VAL A 70 12.40 5.40 3.10
C VAL A 70 13.09 5.61 1.77
N ASN A 71 14.42 5.44 1.71
CA ASN A 71 15.25 5.71 0.52
C ASN A 71 14.93 7.08 -0.12
N ASP A 72 15.01 8.14 0.68
CA ASP A 72 14.75 9.54 0.29
C ASP A 72 13.33 9.82 -0.26
N ARG A 73 12.37 8.95 0.06
CA ARG A 73 10.96 9.13 -0.31
C ARG A 73 10.03 9.04 0.90
N ASN A 74 9.22 10.07 1.08
CA ASN A 74 8.13 10.08 2.06
C ASN A 74 7.13 8.97 1.74
N SER A 75 6.97 8.03 2.67
CA SER A 75 6.19 6.83 2.47
C SER A 75 5.32 6.54 3.69
N TYR A 76 4.17 5.90 3.49
CA TYR A 76 3.38 5.26 4.53
C TYR A 76 3.79 3.80 4.62
N LEU A 77 4.07 3.31 5.83
CA LEU A 77 4.35 1.90 6.07
C LEU A 77 3.06 1.19 6.44
N VAL A 78 2.70 0.19 5.64
CA VAL A 78 1.50 -0.62 5.83
C VAL A 78 1.88 -2.07 6.01
N THR A 79 1.03 -2.83 6.67
CA THR A 79 1.13 -4.28 6.72
C THR A 79 0.05 -4.90 5.84
N TRP A 80 0.30 -6.03 5.21
CA TRP A 80 -0.69 -6.68 4.33
C TRP A 80 -1.96 -7.18 5.06
N ILE A 81 -1.90 -7.26 6.39
CA ILE A 81 -2.95 -7.82 7.26
C ILE A 81 -4.05 -6.83 7.68
N TYR A 82 -3.98 -5.56 7.27
CA TYR A 82 -5.03 -4.58 7.53
C TYR A 82 -5.56 -3.93 6.26
N THR A 83 -6.76 -3.36 6.37
CA THR A 83 -7.33 -2.47 5.37
C THR A 83 -6.96 -1.03 5.68
N TYR A 84 -6.60 -0.28 4.66
CA TYR A 84 -6.25 1.13 4.74
C TYR A 84 -7.05 1.97 3.75
N GLU A 85 -7.23 3.25 4.07
CA GLU A 85 -7.90 4.23 3.22
C GLU A 85 -7.00 5.46 3.07
N LEU A 86 -6.93 5.98 1.84
CA LEU A 86 -6.50 7.36 1.59
C LEU A 86 -7.77 8.21 1.54
N LEU A 87 -7.84 9.18 2.43
CA LEU A 87 -8.95 10.10 2.59
C LEU A 87 -8.55 11.48 2.06
N GLU A 88 -9.52 12.20 1.50
CA GLU A 88 -9.48 13.63 1.30
C GLU A 88 -10.63 14.26 2.10
N GLY A 89 -10.30 14.91 3.23
CA GLY A 89 -11.28 15.26 4.24
C GLY A 89 -11.96 13.99 4.77
N GLU A 90 -13.27 13.89 4.59
CA GLU A 90 -14.06 12.71 5.00
C GLU A 90 -14.24 11.67 3.88
N ASN A 91 -13.83 11.99 2.64
CA ASN A 91 -14.09 11.14 1.48
C ASN A 91 -12.94 10.17 1.22
N ALA A 92 -13.23 8.88 1.14
CA ALA A 92 -12.25 7.89 0.70
C ALA A 92 -12.00 7.99 -0.81
N ILE A 93 -10.78 8.37 -1.18
CA ILE A 93 -10.34 8.48 -2.58
C ILE A 93 -9.59 7.23 -3.07
N PHE A 94 -9.12 6.41 -2.13
CA PHE A 94 -8.52 5.10 -2.41
C PHE A 94 -8.65 4.17 -1.20
N ARG A 95 -8.80 2.87 -1.45
CA ARG A 95 -8.89 1.83 -0.44
C ARG A 95 -7.91 0.71 -0.78
N LEU A 96 -7.00 0.43 0.14
CA LEU A 96 -6.15 -0.75 0.11
C LEU A 96 -6.80 -1.81 0.97
N GLU A 97 -7.42 -2.79 0.34
CA GLU A 97 -8.05 -3.90 1.06
C GLU A 97 -7.02 -4.88 1.61
N LEU A 98 -7.34 -5.41 2.79
CA LEU A 98 -6.68 -6.56 3.38
C LEU A 98 -6.46 -7.66 2.34
N GLN A 99 -5.20 -8.03 2.11
CA GLN A 99 -4.84 -9.17 1.27
C GLN A 99 -4.69 -10.40 2.19
N ARG A 100 -5.77 -11.18 2.36
CA ARG A 100 -5.77 -12.38 3.24
C ARG A 100 -5.01 -13.59 2.68
N GLU A 101 -4.46 -13.53 1.47
CA GLU A 101 -3.71 -14.65 0.88
C GLU A 101 -2.25 -14.28 0.60
N GLN A 102 -1.37 -14.49 1.57
CA GLN A 102 -0.06 -15.04 1.21
C GLN A 102 -0.30 -16.50 0.78
N LYS A 103 -0.57 -16.76 -0.51
CA LYS A 103 -0.21 -18.07 -1.05
C LYS A 103 1.31 -18.13 -1.06
N LYS A 104 1.88 -18.59 0.05
CA LYS A 104 3.22 -19.17 0.11
C LYS A 104 3.27 -20.29 -0.92
N VAL A 105 3.66 -19.98 -2.15
CA VAL A 105 4.28 -20.98 -3.03
C VAL A 105 5.75 -21.06 -2.64
N PHE A 106 6.00 -21.42 -1.39
CA PHE A 106 7.19 -22.14 -0.96
C PHE A 106 6.69 -23.01 0.17
N GLY A 107 6.09 -24.14 -0.21
CA GLY A 107 5.69 -25.15 0.75
C GLY A 107 6.90 -25.49 1.63
N LEU A 108 6.70 -25.43 2.94
CA LEU A 108 7.56 -26.08 3.94
C LEU A 108 7.84 -27.56 3.59
N ALA A 109 7.07 -28.15 2.66
CA ALA A 109 7.34 -29.42 2.02
C ALA A 109 8.71 -29.52 1.31
N LEU A 110 9.34 -28.41 0.90
CA LEU A 110 10.68 -28.42 0.29
C LEU A 110 11.82 -28.51 1.31
N TYR A 111 11.58 -28.18 2.59
CA TYR A 111 12.59 -28.21 3.66
C TYR A 111 12.44 -29.40 4.63
N LEU A 112 11.44 -30.26 4.42
CA LEU A 112 11.20 -31.47 5.23
C LEU A 112 11.46 -32.78 4.48
N LYS A 113 12.36 -32.77 3.50
CA LYS A 113 12.98 -34.02 3.02
C LYS A 113 14.00 -34.49 4.06
N LYS A 114 13.54 -35.39 4.94
CA LYS A 114 14.38 -36.35 5.64
C LYS A 114 15.05 -37.30 4.65
#